data_AF-A0A834IE64-F1
#
_entry.id   AF-A0A834IE64-F1
#
_cell.length_a   1.000
_cell.length_b   1.000
_cell.length_c   1.000
_cell.angle_alpha   90.00
_cell.angle_beta   90.00
_cell.angle_gamma   90.00
#
_symmetry.space_group_name_H-M   'P 1'
#
loop_
_entity.id
_entity.type
_entity.pdbx_description
1 polymer ?
#
loop_
_entity_poly.entity_id
_entity_poly.type
_entity_poly.pdbx_seq_one_letter_code
_entity_poly.pdbx_strand_id
1 'polypeptide(L)'
;VEIEGLTGDIRFNEEGRRQNYTLHVVEMTVNSAMVKVAEWTDEIGFTPVAAKYIRLKPQAVFERNKTYVVTTIVEEPYIMVRKDEPGEYLVGNERFEGYCKDLADLISKKLSINCKFTYLHQINML
;
A
#
# COMPACT_ATOMS: atom_id res chain seq x y z
N VAL A 1 16.29 41.51 -7.83
CA VAL A 1 17.44 40.58 -7.85
C VAL A 1 16.94 39.25 -8.38
N GLU A 2 17.58 38.73 -9.42
CA GLU A 2 17.23 37.46 -10.03
C GLU A 2 18.50 36.62 -10.12
N ILE A 3 18.45 35.43 -9.52
CA ILE A 3 19.61 34.54 -9.38
C ILE A 3 19.12 33.12 -9.68
N GLU A 4 19.89 32.38 -10.46
CA GLU A 4 19.69 30.94 -10.65
C GLU A 4 20.47 30.16 -9.57
N GLY A 5 19.80 29.25 -8.87
CA GLY A 5 20.40 28.44 -7.80
C GLY A 5 19.94 26.99 -7.81
N LEU A 6 20.27 26.23 -6.75
CA LEU A 6 19.92 24.80 -6.63
C LEU A 6 18.41 24.49 -6.68
N THR A 7 17.59 25.51 -6.45
CA THR A 7 16.12 25.40 -6.43
C THR A 7 15.49 26.09 -7.65
N GLY A 8 16.26 26.28 -8.72
CA GLY A 8 15.86 27.04 -9.90
C GLY A 8 15.94 28.55 -9.65
N ASP A 9 15.06 29.29 -10.31
CA ASP A 9 15.03 30.75 -10.26
C ASP A 9 14.64 31.26 -8.86
N ILE A 10 15.43 32.23 -8.39
CA ILE A 10 15.25 32.88 -7.09
C ILE A 10 14.91 34.35 -7.35
N ARG A 11 13.65 34.70 -7.07
CA ARG A 11 13.11 36.06 -7.11
C ARG A 11 12.38 36.35 -5.81
N PHE A 12 12.40 37.60 -5.38
CA PHE A 12 11.73 38.07 -4.16
C PHE A 12 10.76 39.21 -4.49
N ASN A 13 9.65 39.29 -3.76
CA ASN A 13 8.71 40.40 -3.81
C ASN A 13 9.19 41.58 -2.92
N GLU A 14 8.41 42.67 -2.85
CA GLU A 14 8.75 43.87 -2.07
C GLU A 14 8.84 43.59 -0.56
N GLU A 15 8.10 42.59 -0.05
CA GLU A 15 8.18 42.14 1.34
C GLU A 15 9.31 41.12 1.61
N GLY A 16 10.14 40.82 0.61
CA GLY A 16 11.26 39.87 0.74
C GLY A 16 10.86 38.40 0.77
N ARG A 17 9.64 38.04 0.34
CA ARG A 17 9.17 36.66 0.17
C ARG A 17 9.55 36.14 -1.21
N ARG A 18 9.91 34.85 -1.30
CA ARG A 18 10.20 34.22 -2.59
C ARG A 18 8.92 34.13 -3.42
N GLN A 19 9.02 34.46 -4.70
CA GLN A 19 7.93 34.41 -5.67
C GLN A 19 8.40 33.76 -6.97
N ASN A 20 7.46 33.35 -7.81
CA ASN A 20 7.69 32.70 -9.11
C ASN A 20 8.58 31.45 -8.97
N TYR A 21 8.18 30.53 -8.09
CA TYR A 21 8.91 29.30 -7.83
C TYR A 21 8.07 28.07 -8.16
N THR A 22 8.76 26.98 -8.51
CA THR A 22 8.12 25.69 -8.83
C THR A 22 8.55 24.64 -7.81
N LEU A 23 7.58 23.96 -7.22
CA LEU A 23 7.77 22.80 -6.35
C LEU A 23 7.45 21.53 -7.11
N HIS A 24 8.28 20.49 -6.92
CA HIS A 24 7.94 19.15 -7.40
C HIS A 24 7.12 18.43 -6.33
N VAL A 25 5.93 17.94 -6.70
CA VAL A 25 5.17 17.01 -5.88
C VAL A 25 5.60 15.61 -6.24
N VAL A 26 6.08 14.87 -5.23
CA VAL A 26 6.62 13.52 -5.40
C VAL A 26 5.83 12.51 -4.59
N GLU A 27 5.59 11.35 -5.18
CA GLU A 27 5.01 10.18 -4.55
C GLU A 27 6.11 9.15 -4.32
N MET A 28 6.13 8.52 -3.15
CA MET A 28 7.02 7.39 -2.89
C MET A 28 6.32 6.10 -3.28
N THR A 29 6.93 5.37 -4.22
CA THR A 29 6.43 4.08 -4.67
C THR A 29 6.77 2.96 -3.67
N VAL A 30 6.17 1.78 -3.85
CA VAL A 30 6.35 0.61 -2.97
C VAL A 30 7.79 0.09 -2.85
N ASN A 31 8.68 0.46 -3.77
CA ASN A 31 10.11 0.13 -3.73
C ASN A 31 10.98 1.31 -3.23
N SER A 32 10.36 2.29 -2.58
CA SER A 32 11.03 3.50 -2.08
C SER A 32 11.61 4.41 -3.16
N ALA A 33 11.18 4.28 -4.43
CA ALA A 33 11.54 5.24 -5.46
C ALA A 33 10.59 6.45 -5.44
N MET A 34 11.15 7.66 -5.49
CA MET A 34 10.38 8.90 -5.62
C MET A 34 10.01 9.14 -7.09
N VAL A 35 8.72 9.35 -7.36
CA VAL A 35 8.19 9.66 -8.68
C VAL A 35 7.54 11.03 -8.64
N LYS A 36 7.93 11.93 -9.55
CA LYS A 36 7.26 13.22 -9.72
C LYS A 36 5.88 13.01 -10.32
N VAL A 37 4.85 13.47 -9.61
CA VAL A 37 3.43 13.33 -9.99
C VAL A 37 2.78 14.66 -10.34
N ALA A 38 3.34 15.78 -9.87
CA ALA A 38 2.86 17.12 -10.23
C ALA A 38 3.95 18.18 -10.06
N GLU A 39 3.66 19.36 -10.58
CA GLU A 39 4.32 20.61 -10.22
C GLU A 39 3.33 21.48 -9.44
N TRP A 40 3.86 22.31 -8.54
CA TRP A 40 3.07 23.34 -7.87
C TRP A 40 3.78 24.68 -8.02
N THR A 41 3.07 25.71 -8.44
CA THR A 41 3.58 27.09 -8.47
C THR A 41 2.76 27.99 -7.56
N ASP A 42 3.33 29.11 -7.16
CA ASP A 42 2.65 30.13 -6.36
C ASP A 42 1.52 30.85 -7.11
N GLU A 43 1.50 30.78 -8.46
CA GLU A 43 0.47 31.39 -9.30
C GLU A 43 -0.67 30.43 -9.68
N ILE A 44 -0.34 29.20 -10.08
CA ILE A 44 -1.30 28.23 -10.66
C ILE A 44 -1.72 27.18 -9.63
N GLY A 45 -0.90 26.98 -8.59
CA GLY A 45 -1.09 25.89 -7.65
C GLY A 45 -0.75 24.54 -8.29
N PHE A 46 -1.50 23.50 -7.93
CA PHE A 46 -1.18 22.12 -8.30
C PHE A 46 -1.51 21.82 -9.76
N THR A 47 -0.50 21.41 -10.53
CA THR A 47 -0.62 20.99 -11.92
C THR A 47 -0.10 19.55 -12.08
N PRO A 48 -0.99 18.56 -12.33
CA PRO A 48 -0.57 17.18 -12.48
C PRO A 48 0.31 17.00 -13.71
N VAL A 49 1.32 16.14 -13.61
CA VAL A 49 2.17 15.75 -14.74
C VAL A 49 2.03 14.26 -15.02
N ALA A 50 2.34 13.84 -16.25
CA ALA A 50 2.37 12.43 -16.60
C ALA A 50 3.47 11.70 -15.80
N ALA A 51 3.08 11.09 -14.69
CA ALA A 51 3.96 10.37 -13.79
C ALA A 51 4.57 9.17 -14.52
N LYS A 52 5.91 9.12 -14.54
CA LYS A 52 6.67 8.03 -15.14
C LYS A 52 6.90 6.92 -14.12
N TYR A 53 5.84 6.17 -13.84
CA TYR A 53 5.94 4.98 -12.99
C TYR A 53 6.82 3.93 -13.68
N ILE A 54 7.90 3.52 -13.01
CA ILE A 54 8.66 2.34 -13.42
C ILE A 54 7.76 1.14 -13.14
N ARG A 55 7.15 0.57 -14.18
CA ARG A 55 6.37 -0.67 -14.05
C ARG A 55 7.29 -1.76 -13.55
N LEU A 56 7.03 -2.25 -12.34
CA LEU A 56 7.67 -3.46 -11.84
C LEU A 56 7.30 -4.59 -12.79
N LYS A 57 8.30 -5.39 -13.20
CA LYS A 57 8.00 -6.73 -13.69
C LYS A 57 7.19 -7.41 -12.58
N PRO A 58 6.10 -8.13 -12.88
CA PRO A 58 5.44 -8.94 -11.88
C PRO A 58 6.53 -9.78 -11.21
N GLN A 59 6.74 -9.58 -9.91
CA GLN A 59 7.64 -10.44 -9.16
C GLN A 59 7.00 -11.83 -9.24
N ALA A 60 7.50 -12.66 -10.14
CA ALA A 60 7.02 -14.03 -10.34
C ALA A 60 7.31 -14.92 -9.11
N VAL A 61 7.92 -14.36 -8.07
CA VAL A 61 8.37 -15.04 -6.87
C VAL A 61 7.72 -14.36 -5.68
N PHE A 62 6.94 -15.12 -4.92
CA PHE A 62 6.42 -14.67 -3.64
C PHE A 62 7.56 -14.39 -2.67
N GLU A 63 7.45 -13.29 -1.93
CA GLU A 63 8.46 -12.89 -0.95
C GLU A 63 8.23 -13.65 0.36
N ARG A 64 9.21 -14.48 0.75
CA ARG A 64 9.11 -15.35 1.94
C ARG A 64 9.08 -14.57 3.27
N ASN A 65 9.61 -13.36 3.27
CA ASN A 65 9.65 -12.45 4.43
C ASN A 65 8.41 -11.54 4.53
N LYS A 66 7.42 -11.70 3.64
CA LYS A 66 6.14 -11.00 3.72
C LYS A 66 5.05 -11.91 4.27
N THR A 67 4.12 -11.30 5.01
CA THR A 67 2.87 -11.93 5.42
C THR A 67 1.76 -11.46 4.49
N TYR A 68 1.19 -12.40 3.73
CA TYR A 68 0.09 -12.15 2.81
C TYR A 68 -1.24 -12.17 3.55
N VAL A 69 -2.11 -11.20 3.29
CA VAL A 69 -3.44 -11.14 3.90
C VAL A 69 -4.42 -11.92 3.02
N VAL A 70 -5.04 -12.95 3.59
CA VAL A 70 -6.10 -13.76 2.97
C VAL A 70 -7.44 -13.25 3.46
N THR A 71 -8.14 -12.53 2.61
CA THR A 71 -9.45 -11.96 2.90
C THR A 71 -10.55 -12.96 2.53
N THR A 72 -11.44 -13.25 3.47
CA THR A 72 -12.48 -14.26 3.33
C THR A 72 -13.83 -13.84 3.94
N ILE A 73 -14.88 -14.57 3.62
CA ILE A 73 -16.19 -14.54 4.28
C ILE A 73 -16.38 -15.82 5.11
N VAL A 74 -17.24 -15.78 6.14
CA VAL A 74 -17.69 -16.99 6.85
C VAL A 74 -18.80 -17.63 6.03
N GLU A 75 -18.55 -18.83 5.52
CA GLU A 75 -19.51 -19.58 4.71
C GLU A 75 -19.21 -21.08 4.87
N GLU A 76 -20.15 -21.83 5.42
CA GLU A 76 -20.01 -23.28 5.59
C GLU A 76 -20.11 -24.00 4.22
N PRO A 77 -19.26 -25.00 3.92
CA PRO A 77 -18.16 -25.57 4.72
C PRO A 77 -16.77 -24.97 4.37
N TYR A 78 -16.74 -23.83 3.69
CA TYR A 78 -15.53 -23.24 3.11
C TYR A 78 -14.67 -22.54 4.15
N ILE A 79 -15.24 -21.66 4.97
CA ILE A 79 -14.59 -21.00 6.11
C ILE A 79 -15.58 -20.91 7.25
N MET A 80 -15.15 -21.40 8.40
CA MET A 80 -15.91 -21.49 9.64
C MET A 80 -15.07 -20.95 10.79
N VAL A 81 -15.73 -20.41 11.81
CA VAL A 81 -15.08 -20.06 13.07
C VAL A 81 -14.96 -21.36 13.89
N ARG A 82 -13.73 -21.76 14.20
CA ARG A 82 -13.50 -22.95 15.04
C ARG A 82 -14.07 -22.69 16.44
N LYS A 83 -14.73 -23.70 17.00
CA LYS A 83 -15.25 -23.64 18.37
C LYS A 83 -14.09 -23.87 19.35
N ASP A 84 -13.93 -22.96 20.31
CA ASP A 84 -12.93 -23.12 21.36
C ASP A 84 -13.27 -24.33 22.23
N GLU A 85 -12.28 -25.19 22.50
CA GLU A 85 -12.40 -26.24 23.52
C GLU A 85 -12.16 -25.69 24.93
N PRO A 86 -12.69 -26.31 26.01
CA PRO A 86 -12.44 -25.85 27.37
C PRO A 86 -10.95 -25.80 27.71
N GLY A 87 -10.41 -24.59 27.88
CA GLY A 87 -8.99 -24.35 28.16
C GLY A 87 -8.15 -24.00 26.93
N GLU A 88 -8.73 -24.00 25.73
CA GLU A 88 -8.10 -23.55 24.49
C GLU A 88 -8.38 -22.05 24.27
N TYR A 89 -7.36 -21.31 23.84
CA TYR A 89 -7.48 -19.90 23.46
C TYR A 89 -6.94 -19.74 22.04
N LEU A 90 -7.81 -19.83 21.04
CA LEU A 90 -7.43 -19.73 19.64
C LEU A 90 -7.10 -18.29 19.25
N VAL A 91 -5.90 -18.06 18.71
CA VAL A 91 -5.45 -16.72 18.30
C VAL A 91 -5.12 -16.68 16.81
N GLY A 92 -5.44 -15.55 16.18
CA GLY A 92 -5.10 -15.33 14.78
C GLY A 92 -5.79 -16.32 13.84
N ASN A 93 -4.99 -17.05 13.06
CA ASN A 93 -5.44 -17.98 12.02
C ASN A 93 -6.06 -19.27 12.57
N GLU A 94 -5.78 -19.63 13.82
CA GLU A 94 -6.27 -20.88 14.44
C GLU A 94 -7.77 -20.84 14.73
N ARG A 95 -8.35 -19.64 14.71
CA ARG A 95 -9.80 -19.41 14.86
C ARG A 95 -10.61 -19.79 13.61
N PHE A 96 -9.94 -20.17 12.53
CA PHE A 96 -10.56 -20.49 11.25
C PHE A 96 -10.38 -21.96 10.93
N GLU A 97 -11.42 -22.61 10.44
CA GLU A 97 -11.40 -23.97 9.91
C GLU A 97 -12.25 -24.06 8.62
N GLY A 98 -12.13 -25.16 7.89
CA GLY A 98 -12.88 -25.40 6.65
C GLY A 98 -12.01 -25.50 5.40
N TYR A 99 -12.64 -25.84 4.27
CA TYR A 99 -11.95 -26.21 3.05
C TYR A 99 -10.96 -25.13 2.54
N CYS A 100 -11.37 -23.86 2.55
CA CYS A 100 -10.51 -22.77 2.07
C CYS A 100 -9.34 -22.49 3.02
N LYS A 101 -9.50 -22.78 4.32
CA LYS A 101 -8.41 -22.66 5.30
C LYS A 101 -7.34 -23.70 5.02
N ASP A 102 -7.74 -24.97 4.87
CA ASP A 102 -6.84 -26.08 4.56
C ASP A 102 -6.12 -25.86 3.23
N LEU A 103 -6.85 -25.39 2.21
CA LEU A 103 -6.28 -25.06 0.91
C LEU A 103 -5.22 -23.95 1.02
N ALA A 104 -5.50 -22.88 1.75
CA ALA A 104 -4.53 -21.79 1.88
C ALA A 104 -3.30 -22.23 2.69
N ASP A 105 -3.45 -23.10 3.68
CA ASP A 105 -2.31 -23.66 4.43
C ASP A 105 -1.42 -24.51 3.52
N LEU A 106 -2.01 -25.34 2.66
CA LEU A 106 -1.28 -26.11 1.65
C LEU A 106 -0.53 -25.22 0.67
N ILE A 107 -1.17 -24.14 0.19
CA ILE A 107 -0.53 -23.16 -0.71
C ILE A 107 0.61 -22.44 0.02
N SER A 108 0.37 -22.00 1.25
CA SER A 108 1.36 -21.28 2.07
C SER A 108 2.59 -22.14 2.31
N LYS A 109 2.38 -23.42 2.63
CA LYS A 109 3.45 -24.42 2.78
C LYS A 109 4.21 -24.66 1.47
N LYS A 110 3.49 -24.84 0.35
CA LYS A 110 4.09 -25.10 -0.97
C LYS A 110 4.96 -23.93 -1.45
N LEU A 111 4.53 -22.70 -1.17
CA LEU A 111 5.23 -21.48 -1.58
C LEU A 111 6.23 -20.98 -0.52
N SER A 112 6.23 -21.57 0.68
CA SER A 112 7.01 -21.12 1.83
C SER A 112 6.77 -19.64 2.17
N ILE A 113 5.49 -19.26 2.22
CA ILE A 113 5.02 -17.91 2.55
C ILE A 113 4.21 -17.91 3.85
N ASN A 114 4.13 -16.75 4.50
CA ASN A 114 3.27 -16.54 5.66
C ASN A 114 1.93 -15.95 5.22
N CYS A 115 0.83 -16.44 5.77
CA CYS A 115 -0.52 -15.92 5.50
C CYS A 115 -1.21 -15.50 6.80
N LYS A 116 -2.05 -14.47 6.73
CA LYS A 116 -2.92 -14.00 7.81
C LYS A 116 -4.35 -13.91 7.31
N PHE A 117 -5.27 -14.61 7.95
CA PHE A 117 -6.68 -14.57 7.60
C PHE A 117 -7.37 -13.34 8.19
N THR A 118 -8.19 -12.68 7.38
CA THR A 118 -9.07 -11.60 7.80
C THR A 118 -10.47 -11.82 7.22
N TYR A 119 -11.49 -11.50 8.01
CA TYR A 119 -12.85 -11.44 7.47
C TYR A 119 -13.02 -10.15 6.68
N LEU A 120 -13.78 -10.21 5.59
CA LEU A 120 -14.49 -9.04 5.10
C LEU A 120 -15.44 -8.62 6.22
N HIS A 121 -15.06 -7.61 7.00
CA HIS A 121 -16.09 -6.78 7.62
C HIS A 121 -16.96 -6.33 6.46
N GLN A 122 -18.26 -6.61 6.52
CA GLN A 122 -19.21 -6.14 5.53
C GLN A 122 -18.79 -4.73 5.14
N ILE A 123 -18.37 -4.59 3.89
CA ILE A 123 -18.29 -3.30 3.24
C ILE A 123 -19.63 -2.67 3.60
N ASN A 124 -19.62 -1.56 4.35
CA ASN A 124 -20.77 -0.69 4.45
C ASN A 124 -21.15 -0.40 3.00
N MET A 125 -22.14 -1.15 2.50
CA MET A 125 -22.75 -0.87 1.21
C MET A 125 -23.56 0.39 1.44
N LEU A 126 -22.92 1.50 1.09
CA LEU A 126 -23.41 2.89 0.99
C LEU A 126 -23.69 3.60 2.32
#